data_AF-A0A258BS52-F1
#
_entry.id   AF-A0A258BS52-F1
#
_cell.length_a   1.000
_cell.length_b   1.000
_cell.length_c   1.000
_cell.angle_alpha   90.00
_cell.angle_beta   90.00
_cell.angle_gamma   90.00
#
_symmetry.space_group_name_H-M   'P 1'
#
loop_
_entity.id
_entity.type
_entity.pdbx_description
1 polymer ?
#
loop_
_entity_poly.entity_id
_entity_poly.type
_entity_poly.pdbx_seq_one_letter_code
_entity_poly.pdbx_strand_id
1 'polypeptide(L)'
;WWSPRALDWLDAIGLAAFSVFGTAKAMSHGVDPFISALMGILTGCMGGIFRDLLAGQPSILLRPEIYVTAAALAAGLYPVLVFAGMPSALAAWIAAMAGFALRAVAMTRGWALPAYDARHQDEPRS
;
A
#
# COMPACT_ATOMS: atom_id res chain seq x y z
N TRP A 1 2.01 10.13 21.37
CA TRP A 1 0.93 10.77 20.59
C TRP A 1 1.47 11.07 19.19
N TRP A 2 1.22 10.17 18.23
CA TRP A 2 1.61 10.38 16.83
C TRP A 2 0.51 11.14 16.09
N SER A 3 0.87 12.06 15.20
CA SER A 3 -0.14 12.73 14.35
C SER A 3 -0.72 11.71 13.36
N PRO A 4 -2.04 11.72 13.09
CA PRO A 4 -2.67 10.82 12.12
C PRO A 4 -1.98 10.87 10.74
N ARG A 5 -1.55 12.07 10.33
CA ARG A 5 -0.82 12.28 9.07
C ARG A 5 0.51 11.54 9.04
N ALA A 6 1.27 11.50 10.13
CA ALA A 6 2.55 10.80 10.17
C ALA A 6 2.37 9.29 10.01
N LEU A 7 1.28 8.71 10.55
CA LEU A 7 0.96 7.30 10.39
C LEU A 7 0.60 6.96 8.94
N ASP A 8 -0.10 7.84 8.23
CA ASP A 8 -0.42 7.64 6.81
C ASP A 8 0.83 7.65 5.92
N TRP A 9 1.77 8.57 6.20
CA TRP A 9 3.03 8.65 5.44
C TRP A 9 3.93 7.44 5.70
N LEU A 10 4.07 7.02 6.96
CA LEU A 10 4.84 5.82 7.31
C LEU A 10 4.29 4.56 6.64
N ASP A 11 2.98 4.46 6.56
CA ASP A 11 2.29 3.36 5.90
C ASP A 11 2.44 3.38 4.38
N ALA A 12 2.37 4.55 3.74
CA ALA A 12 2.69 4.66 2.32
C ALA A 12 4.12 4.18 2.01
N ILE A 13 5.09 4.51 2.87
CA ILE A 13 6.48 4.05 2.75
C ILE A 13 6.55 2.53 2.96
N GLY A 14 5.95 2.02 4.04
CA GLY A 14 5.94 0.60 4.38
C GLY A 14 5.28 -0.25 3.30
N LEU A 15 4.13 0.19 2.78
CA LEU A 15 3.40 -0.44 1.68
C LEU A 15 4.30 -0.61 0.46
N ALA A 16 4.90 0.48 -0.02
CA ALA A 16 5.74 0.45 -1.21
C ALA A 16 6.99 -0.43 -1.02
N ALA A 17 7.66 -0.30 0.13
CA ALA A 17 8.87 -1.06 0.43
C ALA A 17 8.59 -2.57 0.57
N PHE A 18 7.55 -2.94 1.34
CA PHE A 18 7.20 -4.34 1.56
C PHE A 18 6.59 -5.00 0.32
N SER A 19 5.89 -4.24 -0.53
CA SER A 19 5.42 -4.76 -1.81
C SER A 19 6.57 -5.15 -2.73
N VAL A 20 7.57 -4.28 -2.88
CA VAL A 20 8.77 -4.62 -3.66
C VAL A 20 9.55 -5.76 -3.01
N PHE A 21 9.74 -5.73 -1.70
CA PHE A 21 10.48 -6.75 -0.98
C PHE A 21 9.84 -8.14 -1.12
N GLY A 22 8.52 -8.23 -0.97
CA GLY A 22 7.78 -9.49 -1.13
C GLY A 22 7.92 -10.06 -2.54
N THR A 23 7.83 -9.22 -3.57
CA THR A 23 8.05 -9.64 -4.95
C THR A 23 9.49 -10.05 -5.21
N ALA A 24 10.46 -9.25 -4.78
CA ALA A 24 11.88 -9.58 -4.93
C ALA A 24 12.22 -10.90 -4.24
N LYS A 25 11.67 -11.13 -3.04
CA LYS A 25 11.90 -12.36 -2.30
C LYS A 25 11.26 -13.57 -2.99
N ALA A 26 10.02 -13.46 -3.46
CA ALA A 26 9.36 -14.54 -4.21
C ALA A 26 10.14 -14.89 -5.49
N MET A 27 10.57 -13.89 -6.27
CA MET A 27 11.41 -14.12 -7.45
C MET A 27 12.74 -14.79 -7.09
N SER A 28 13.35 -14.44 -5.95
CA SER A 28 14.59 -15.10 -5.48
C SER A 28 14.43 -16.59 -5.18
N HIS A 29 13.19 -17.05 -4.97
CA HIS A 29 12.83 -18.46 -4.78
C HIS A 29 12.39 -19.16 -6.07
N GLY A 30 12.56 -18.52 -7.23
CA GLY A 30 12.17 -19.10 -8.52
C GLY A 30 10.66 -19.08 -8.78
N VAL A 31 9.89 -18.28 -8.01
CA VAL A 31 8.46 -18.10 -8.25
C VAL A 31 8.27 -17.26 -9.52
N ASP A 32 7.25 -17.60 -10.31
CA ASP A 32 6.90 -16.85 -11.51
C ASP A 32 6.71 -15.35 -11.20
N PRO A 33 7.11 -14.43 -12.10
CA PRO A 33 7.04 -12.98 -11.85
C PRO A 33 5.64 -12.48 -11.55
N PHE A 34 4.61 -13.04 -12.19
CA PHE A 34 3.22 -12.65 -11.96
C PHE A 34 2.79 -13.04 -10.55
N ILE A 35 3.06 -14.28 -10.15
CA ILE A 35 2.75 -14.77 -8.78
C ILE A 35 3.58 -14.00 -7.75
N SER A 36 4.83 -13.68 -8.06
CA SER A 36 5.71 -12.88 -7.20
C SER A 36 5.16 -11.47 -6.99
N ALA A 37 4.62 -10.82 -8.03
CA ALA A 37 3.96 -9.53 -7.90
C ALA A 37 2.75 -9.62 -6.96
N LEU A 38 1.91 -10.67 -7.10
CA LEU A 38 0.79 -10.90 -6.19
C LEU A 38 1.24 -11.09 -4.73
N MET A 39 2.30 -11.85 -4.49
CA MET A 39 2.87 -12.03 -3.14
C MET A 39 3.36 -10.70 -2.55
N GLY A 40 3.96 -9.84 -3.37
CA GLY A 40 4.34 -8.48 -2.99
C GLY A 40 3.13 -7.64 -2.59
N ILE A 41 2.08 -7.61 -3.40
CA ILE A 41 0.83 -6.88 -3.10
C ILE A 41 0.27 -7.32 -1.75
N LEU A 42 0.16 -8.63 -1.53
CA LEU A 42 -0.36 -9.19 -0.27
C LEU A 42 0.51 -8.80 0.93
N THR A 43 1.84 -8.86 0.78
CA THR A 43 2.80 -8.54 1.84
C THR A 43 2.71 -7.06 2.24
N GLY A 44 2.64 -6.16 1.26
CA GLY A 44 2.48 -4.73 1.53
C GLY A 44 1.12 -4.40 2.16
N CYS A 45 0.05 -5.05 1.69
CA CYS A 45 -1.30 -4.81 2.21
C CYS A 45 -1.52 -5.33 3.63
N MET A 46 -0.90 -6.47 3.99
CA MET A 46 -1.00 -7.04 5.33
C MET A 46 -0.64 -6.03 6.42
N GLY A 47 0.43 -5.25 6.25
CA GLY A 47 0.87 -4.27 7.25
C GLY A 47 -0.18 -3.19 7.55
N GLY A 48 -0.76 -2.62 6.50
CA GLY A 48 -1.83 -1.63 6.61
C GLY A 48 -3.09 -2.22 7.25
N ILE A 49 -3.47 -3.45 6.88
CA ILE A 49 -4.62 -4.16 7.46
C ILE A 49 -4.42 -4.39 8.97
N PHE A 50 -3.25 -4.90 9.38
CA PHE A 50 -2.96 -5.13 10.80
C PHE A 50 -2.96 -3.84 11.60
N ARG A 51 -2.36 -2.76 11.08
CA ARG A 51 -2.39 -1.44 11.72
C ARG A 51 -3.83 -0.98 11.93
N ASP A 52 -4.66 -1.12 10.90
CA ASP A 52 -6.04 -0.67 10.92
C ASP A 52 -6.90 -1.48 11.91
N LEU A 53 -6.68 -2.80 11.99
CA LEU A 53 -7.32 -3.67 12.98
C LEU A 53 -6.92 -3.28 14.41
N LEU A 54 -5.64 -3.03 14.66
CA LEU A 54 -5.14 -2.62 15.97
C LEU A 54 -5.61 -1.20 16.38
N ALA A 55 -5.75 -0.30 15.40
CA ALA A 55 -6.21 1.06 15.62
C ALA A 55 -7.73 1.17 15.79
N GLY A 56 -8.50 0.13 15.46
CA GLY A 56 -9.97 0.16 15.48
C GLY A 56 -10.57 1.19 14.51
N GLN A 57 -9.81 1.63 13.51
CA GLN A 57 -10.17 2.66 12.53
C GLN A 57 -9.73 2.17 11.15
N PRO A 58 -10.64 1.62 10.31
CA PRO A 58 -10.24 0.95 9.09
C PRO A 58 -9.95 1.94 7.94
N SER A 59 -8.71 2.43 7.87
CA SER A 59 -8.21 3.30 6.79
C SER A 59 -8.28 2.64 5.41
N ILE A 60 -8.02 1.34 5.34
CA ILE A 60 -8.03 0.53 4.12
C ILE A 60 -9.45 0.29 3.58
N LEU A 61 -10.48 0.24 4.45
CA LEU A 61 -11.88 0.14 4.01
C LEU A 61 -12.37 1.46 3.40
N LEU A 62 -11.81 2.61 3.80
CA LEU A 62 -12.20 3.90 3.24
C LEU A 62 -11.65 4.12 1.83
N ARG A 63 -10.49 3.55 1.47
CA ARG A 63 -9.82 3.78 0.16
C ARG A 63 -9.06 2.56 -0.40
N PRO A 64 -9.72 1.40 -0.57
CA PRO A 64 -9.04 0.17 -0.98
C PRO A 64 -8.41 0.28 -2.37
N GLU A 65 -9.07 0.97 -3.30
CA GLU A 65 -8.64 1.06 -4.71
C GLU A 65 -7.25 1.71 -4.87
N ILE A 66 -7.03 2.87 -4.25
CA ILE A 66 -5.77 3.61 -4.34
C ILE A 66 -4.66 2.86 -3.59
N TYR A 67 -5.01 2.22 -2.49
CA TYR A 67 -4.06 1.48 -1.68
C TYR A 67 -3.52 0.26 -2.44
N VAL A 68 -4.43 -0.55 -2.98
CA VAL A 68 -4.08 -1.74 -3.76
C VAL A 68 -3.39 -1.38 -5.07
N THR A 69 -3.79 -0.30 -5.75
CA THR A 69 -3.11 0.15 -6.98
C THR A 69 -1.69 0.63 -6.73
N ALA A 70 -1.40 1.30 -5.62
CA ALA A 70 -0.04 1.67 -5.23
C ALA A 70 0.84 0.45 -4.95
N ALA A 71 0.30 -0.53 -4.21
CA ALA A 71 0.97 -1.81 -3.97
C ALA A 71 1.21 -2.57 -5.28
N ALA A 72 0.21 -2.64 -6.16
CA ALA A 72 0.28 -3.32 -7.45
C ALA A 72 1.28 -2.64 -8.39
N LEU A 73 1.35 -1.32 -8.38
CA LEU A 73 2.33 -0.58 -9.17
C LEU A 73 3.75 -0.85 -8.68
N ALA A 74 4.00 -0.82 -7.37
CA ALA A 74 5.31 -1.14 -6.80
C ALA A 74 5.72 -2.60 -7.08
N ALA A 75 4.86 -3.55 -6.74
CA ALA A 75 5.11 -4.98 -6.90
C ALA A 75 5.20 -5.41 -8.37
N GLY A 76 4.39 -4.82 -9.25
CA GLY A 76 4.37 -5.13 -10.68
C GLY A 76 5.49 -4.47 -11.47
N LEU A 77 5.93 -3.27 -11.09
CA LEU A 77 7.01 -2.57 -11.79
C LEU A 77 8.38 -3.22 -11.53
N TYR A 78 8.61 -3.74 -10.32
CA TYR A 78 9.88 -4.41 -9.97
C TYR A 78 10.28 -5.54 -10.94
N PRO A 79 9.45 -6.57 -11.20
CA PRO A 79 9.81 -7.65 -12.11
C PRO A 79 10.03 -7.13 -13.53
N VAL A 80 9.22 -6.18 -14.00
CA VAL A 80 9.38 -5.57 -15.34
C VAL A 80 10.76 -4.92 -15.49
N LEU A 81 11.22 -4.16 -14.48
CA LEU A 81 12.54 -3.53 -14.49
C LEU A 81 13.67 -4.56 -14.43
N VAL A 82 13.50 -5.62 -13.65
CA VAL A 82 14.47 -6.73 -13.58
C VAL A 82 14.56 -7.45 -14.94
N PHE A 83 13.43 -7.70 -15.61
CA PHE A 83 13.44 -8.27 -16.96
C PHE A 83 14.05 -7.36 -18.03
N ALA A 84 13.95 -6.04 -17.85
CA ALA A 84 14.63 -5.08 -18.69
C ALA A 84 16.16 -5.04 -18.49
N GLY A 85 16.70 -5.89 -17.61
CA GLY A 85 18.14 -6.00 -17.34
C GLY A 85 18.67 -5.03 -16.29
N MET A 86 17.80 -4.34 -15.54
CA MET A 86 18.26 -3.46 -14.47
C MET A 86 18.77 -4.26 -13.26
N PRO A 87 19.81 -3.75 -12.56
CA PRO A 87 20.23 -4.29 -11.26
C PRO A 87 19.06 -4.30 -10.27
N SER A 88 18.91 -5.40 -9.52
CA SER A 88 17.81 -5.60 -8.56
C SER A 88 17.67 -4.45 -7.56
N ALA A 89 18.79 -3.92 -7.05
CA ALA A 89 18.78 -2.79 -6.12
C ALA A 89 18.18 -1.53 -6.75
N LEU A 90 18.56 -1.21 -7.99
CA LEU A 90 18.04 -0.04 -8.70
C LEU A 90 16.56 -0.21 -9.06
N ALA A 91 16.19 -1.40 -9.55
CA ALA A 91 14.81 -1.76 -9.84
C ALA A 91 13.92 -1.63 -8.59
N ALA A 92 14.42 -2.07 -7.42
CA ALA A 92 13.70 -1.96 -6.16
C ALA A 92 13.45 -0.51 -5.75
N TRP A 93 14.47 0.35 -5.83
CA TRP A 93 14.32 1.77 -5.51
C TRP A 93 13.33 2.47 -6.44
N ILE A 94 13.43 2.25 -7.75
CA ILE A 94 12.52 2.86 -8.74
C ILE A 94 11.09 2.38 -8.49
N ALA A 95 10.88 1.08 -8.31
CA ALA A 95 9.56 0.50 -8.09
C ALA A 95 8.91 1.00 -6.78
N ALA A 96 9.69 1.05 -5.70
CA ALA A 96 9.23 1.56 -4.41
C ALA A 96 8.89 3.05 -4.49
N MET A 97 9.75 3.86 -5.12
CA MET A 97 9.49 5.28 -5.32
C MET A 97 8.24 5.52 -6.17
N ALA A 98 8.01 4.72 -7.21
CA ALA A 98 6.84 4.87 -8.06
C ALA A 98 5.54 4.56 -7.29
N GLY A 99 5.50 3.47 -6.52
CA GLY A 99 4.35 3.14 -5.67
C GLY A 99 4.11 4.17 -4.56
N PHE A 100 5.18 4.59 -3.89
CA PHE A 100 5.11 5.65 -2.87
C PHE A 100 4.63 6.96 -3.46
N ALA A 101 5.14 7.38 -4.62
CA ALA A 101 4.73 8.61 -5.29
C ALA A 101 3.25 8.56 -5.67
N LEU A 102 2.75 7.43 -6.18
CA LEU A 102 1.32 7.28 -6.47
C LEU A 102 0.48 7.47 -5.20
N ARG A 103 0.88 6.83 -4.10
CA ARG A 103 0.18 6.94 -2.82
C ARG A 103 0.25 8.35 -2.24
N ALA A 104 1.42 8.98 -2.28
CA ALA A 104 1.67 10.34 -1.83
C ALA A 104 0.85 11.38 -2.63
N VAL A 105 0.79 11.24 -3.96
CA VAL A 105 -0.04 12.08 -4.82
C VAL A 105 -1.52 11.90 -4.49
N ALA A 106 -1.98 10.68 -4.25
CA ALA A 106 -3.37 10.43 -3.89
C ALA A 106 -3.73 10.99 -2.50
N MET A 107 -2.81 10.94 -1.54
CA MET A 107 -2.98 11.54 -0.21
C MET A 107 -3.00 13.08 -0.28
N THR A 108 -2.12 13.68 -1.08
CA THR A 108 -1.98 15.15 -1.17
C THR A 108 -3.05 15.81 -2.04
N ARG A 109 -3.52 15.14 -3.11
CA ARG A 109 -4.63 15.65 -3.92
C ARG A 109 -5.99 15.55 -3.24
N GLY A 110 -6.03 15.02 -2.01
CA GLY A 110 -7.25 14.99 -1.21
C GLY A 110 -8.40 14.35 -1.97
N TRP A 111 -8.14 13.28 -2.72
CA TRP A 111 -9.21 12.41 -3.21
C TRP A 111 -9.89 11.84 -1.97
N ALA A 112 -10.80 12.61 -1.41
CA ALA A 112 -11.50 12.43 -0.16
C ALA A 112 -12.97 12.61 -0.44
N LEU A 113 -13.65 11.49 -0.71
CA LEU A 113 -15.09 11.51 -0.59
C LEU A 113 -15.43 11.81 0.89
N PRO A 114 -16.42 12.68 1.13
CA PRO A 114 -16.84 13.06 2.47
C PRO A 114 -17.15 11.80 3.27
N ALA A 115 -16.50 11.65 4.42
CA ALA A 115 -16.80 10.59 5.36
C ALA A 115 -18.25 10.74 5.82
N TYR A 116 -19.06 9.70 5.63
CA TYR A 116 -20.42 9.64 6.14
C TYR A 116 -20.37 9.66 7.67
N ASP A 117 -20.79 10.78 8.27
CA ASP A 117 -20.91 10.97 9.72
C ASP A 117 -22.12 10.15 10.21
N ALA A 118 -21.89 8.90 10.61
CA ALA A 118 -22.90 8.02 11.19
C ALA A 118 -23.22 8.40 12.65
N ARG A 119 -23.46 9.69 12.93
CA ARG A 119 -23.85 10.22 14.26
C ARG A 119 -25.35 10.47 14.39
N HIS A 120 -26.19 9.66 13.75
CA HIS A 120 -27.66 9.83 13.80
C HIS A 120 -28.46 8.57 14.15
N GLN A 121 -27.92 7.66 14.97
CA GLN A 121 -28.75 6.59 15.56
C GLN A 121 -28.27 6.30 16.97
N ASP A 122 -28.68 7.13 17.94
CA ASP A 122 -28.92 6.77 19.35
C ASP A 122 -29.53 7.98 20.07
N GLU A 123 -30.70 8.42 19.58
CA GLU A 123 -31.60 9.25 20.40
C GLU A 123 -32.60 8.28 21.06
N PRO A 124 -32.63 8.16 22.40
CA PRO A 124 -33.50 7.21 23.07
C PRO A 124 -34.95 7.64 22.88
N ARG A 125 -35.76 6.82 22.19
CA ARG A 125 -37.21 6.95 22.23
C ARG A 125 -37.67 6.64 23.66
N SER A 126 -38.09 7.70 24.33
CA SER A 126 -38.89 7.72 25.56
C SER A 126 -40.05 6.73 25.53
#